data_AF-A0A0D0DJW2-F1
#
_entry.id   AF-A0A0D0DJW2-F1
#
_cell.length_a   1.000
_cell.length_b   1.000
_cell.length_c   1.000
_cell.angle_alpha   90.00
_cell.angle_beta   90.00
_cell.angle_gamma   90.00
#
_symmetry.space_group_name_H-M   'P 1'
#
loop_
_entity.id
_entity.type
_entity.pdbx_description
1 polymer ?
#
loop_
_entity_poly.entity_id
_entity_poly.type
_entity_poly.pdbx_seq_one_letter_code
_entity_poly.pdbx_strand_id
1 'polypeptide(L)'
;GSRALICVAETEHLNVTKGKAVNSDCPICSSSVTDLCSHVGTHILCAAQGVSDVIANPITATNPSGFCGGVATGECKPKLKELSRSTTCTVNCPCKEPFQYGSAAKGSNNHPCRNIPIMCRLCIHDGKDTKTHPAIWRYNMEAHLNEKHPEYANPGKNDGLPLPRTIYEAMELTAAEEKKAGVPVRTVFTPILEKENAAPSNPHAQKRKANADRFVSAAVLAKRM
;
A
#
# COMPACT_ATOMS: atom_id res chain seq x y z
N GLY A 1 4.03 49.30 -24.02
CA GLY A 1 4.79 48.25 -23.34
C GLY A 1 3.89 47.58 -22.34
N SER A 2 3.48 46.35 -22.61
CA SER A 2 2.55 45.60 -21.75
C SER A 2 3.34 44.87 -20.67
N ARG A 3 3.12 45.22 -19.39
CA ARG A 3 3.64 44.48 -18.24
C ARG A 3 2.74 43.27 -18.01
N ALA A 4 3.30 42.07 -18.18
CA ALA A 4 2.62 40.84 -17.78
C ALA A 4 2.48 40.82 -16.25
N LEU A 5 1.24 40.74 -15.76
CA LEU A 5 0.91 40.46 -14.38
C LEU A 5 1.12 38.96 -14.17
N ILE A 6 2.30 38.59 -13.69
CA ILE A 6 2.54 37.21 -13.23
C ILE A 6 1.80 37.07 -11.89
N CYS A 7 0.85 36.13 -11.83
CA CYS A 7 0.11 35.84 -10.62
C CYS A 7 1.08 35.29 -9.55
N VAL A 8 0.97 35.77 -8.31
CA VAL A 8 1.79 35.30 -7.18
C VAL A 8 1.71 33.77 -7.04
N ALA A 9 0.53 33.20 -7.31
CA ALA A 9 0.30 31.75 -7.30
C ALA A 9 1.15 30.98 -8.33
N GLU A 10 1.39 31.53 -9.53
CA GLU A 10 2.27 30.90 -10.53
C GLU A 10 3.75 31.01 -10.15
N THR A 11 4.12 32.07 -9.43
CA THR A 11 5.51 32.29 -8.99
C THR A 11 5.89 31.30 -7.89
N GLU A 12 4.97 30.95 -7.00
CA GLU A 12 5.14 29.88 -6.01
C GLU A 12 5.25 28.50 -6.69
N HIS A 13 4.43 28.25 -7.71
CA HIS A 13 4.48 27.01 -8.50
C HIS A 13 5.80 26.84 -9.29
N LEU A 14 6.45 27.94 -9.69
CA LEU A 14 7.76 27.95 -10.35
C LEU A 14 8.94 27.78 -9.38
N ASN A 15 8.80 28.08 -8.10
CA ASN A 15 9.87 27.82 -7.13
C ASN A 15 10.00 26.32 -6.79
N VAL A 16 8.94 25.54 -7.01
CA VAL A 16 8.93 24.07 -6.86
C VAL A 16 9.89 23.39 -7.85
N THR A 17 10.12 23.95 -9.04
CA THR A 17 11.03 23.34 -10.04
C THR A 17 12.52 23.54 -9.73
N LYS A 18 12.89 24.31 -8.70
CA LYS A 18 14.29 24.53 -8.27
C LYS A 18 14.72 23.71 -7.05
N GLY A 19 13.98 22.66 -6.68
CA GLY A 19 14.45 21.66 -5.70
C GLY A 19 14.60 22.17 -4.26
N LYS A 20 14.02 23.32 -3.93
CA LYS A 20 13.90 23.76 -2.53
C LYS A 20 12.73 23.00 -1.91
N ALA A 21 12.99 22.27 -0.84
CA ALA A 21 11.92 21.66 -0.05
C ALA A 21 10.95 22.76 0.39
N VAL A 22 9.70 22.66 -0.05
CA VAL A 22 8.62 23.53 0.41
C VAL A 22 8.17 22.94 1.74
N ASN A 23 8.25 23.74 2.81
CA ASN A 23 7.64 23.34 4.06
C ASN A 23 6.12 23.48 3.94
N SER A 24 5.40 22.51 4.49
CA SER A 24 3.95 22.49 4.57
C SER A 24 3.55 22.42 6.03
N ASP A 25 2.50 23.13 6.41
CA ASP A 25 2.00 23.09 7.79
C ASP A 25 1.09 21.88 8.00
N CYS A 26 1.36 21.11 9.04
CA CYS A 26 0.55 19.95 9.38
C CYS A 26 -0.86 20.37 9.84
N PRO A 27 -1.95 19.84 9.26
CA PRO A 27 -3.30 20.18 9.69
C PRO A 27 -3.67 19.62 11.07
N ILE A 28 -2.88 18.69 11.62
CA ILE A 28 -3.13 18.01 12.90
C ILE A 28 -2.47 18.76 14.07
N CYS A 29 -1.21 19.19 13.91
CA CYS A 29 -0.42 19.81 14.99
C CYS A 29 0.15 21.19 14.63
N SER A 30 -0.14 21.72 13.44
CA SER A 30 0.32 23.02 12.93
C SER A 30 1.85 23.19 12.84
N SER A 31 2.61 22.10 12.95
CA SER A 31 4.06 22.13 12.76
C SER A 31 4.42 22.24 11.28
N SER A 32 5.40 23.07 10.95
CA SER A 32 5.94 23.20 9.60
C SER A 32 6.90 22.04 9.30
N VAL A 33 6.61 21.25 8.27
CA VAL A 33 7.31 20.00 7.95
C VAL A 33 7.66 19.89 6.46
N THR A 34 8.72 19.15 6.13
CA THR A 34 9.18 18.93 4.75
C THR A 34 8.60 17.68 4.09
N ASP A 35 7.98 16.80 4.87
CA ASP A 35 7.38 15.54 4.43
C ASP A 35 6.08 15.35 5.21
N LEU A 36 5.01 15.93 4.67
CA LEU A 36 3.73 15.98 5.33
C LEU A 36 3.14 14.58 5.48
N CYS A 37 3.32 13.71 4.48
CA CYS A 37 2.79 12.36 4.50
C CYS A 37 3.45 11.50 5.61
N SER A 38 4.78 11.57 5.74
CA SER A 38 5.49 10.88 6.82
C SER A 38 5.07 11.40 8.19
N HIS A 39 4.93 12.72 8.33
CA HIS A 39 4.58 13.36 9.59
C HIS A 39 3.13 13.04 10.01
N VAL A 40 2.16 13.20 9.11
CA VAL A 40 0.75 12.82 9.36
C VAL A 40 0.62 11.31 9.59
N GLY A 41 1.41 10.49 8.90
CA GLY A 41 1.48 9.05 9.17
C GLY A 41 1.88 8.73 10.62
N THR A 42 2.74 9.54 11.25
CA THR A 42 3.10 9.39 12.66
C THR A 42 1.88 9.61 13.55
N HIS A 43 1.14 10.70 13.34
CA HIS A 43 -0.09 10.98 14.07
C HIS A 43 -1.13 9.86 13.93
N ILE A 44 -1.32 9.35 12.72
CA ILE A 44 -2.23 8.23 12.44
C ILE A 44 -1.81 6.99 13.20
N LEU A 45 -0.50 6.66 13.19
CA LEU A 45 0.00 5.47 13.87
C LEU A 45 -0.12 5.58 15.39
N CYS A 46 0.20 6.72 15.98
CA CYS A 46 0.00 6.98 17.40
C CYS A 46 -1.47 6.81 17.80
N ALA A 47 -2.38 7.43 17.05
CA ALA A 47 -3.82 7.30 17.28
C ALA A 47 -4.30 5.86 17.17
N ALA A 48 -3.87 5.12 16.14
CA ALA A 48 -4.23 3.71 15.94
C ALA A 48 -3.75 2.79 17.07
N GLN A 49 -2.65 3.17 17.75
CA GLN A 49 -2.11 2.40 18.89
C GLN A 49 -2.50 2.96 20.26
N GLY A 50 -3.37 3.98 20.32
CA GLY A 50 -3.77 4.61 21.58
C GLY A 50 -2.64 5.34 22.32
N VAL A 51 -1.56 5.71 21.60
CA VAL A 51 -0.44 6.48 22.15
C VAL A 51 -0.79 7.95 22.11
N SER A 52 -0.62 8.65 23.23
CA SER A 52 -0.83 10.10 23.31
C SER A 52 0.16 10.83 22.40
N ASP A 53 -0.34 11.82 21.69
CA ASP A 53 0.41 12.58 20.71
C ASP A 53 0.10 14.08 20.85
N VAL A 54 1.00 14.94 20.40
CA VAL A 54 0.85 16.40 20.45
C VAL A 54 -0.07 16.82 19.31
N ILE A 55 -1.37 16.86 19.59
CA ILE A 55 -2.40 17.08 18.59
C ILE A 55 -3.22 18.34 18.94
N ALA A 56 -3.31 19.28 18.00
CA ALA A 56 -4.26 20.39 18.08
C ALA A 56 -5.66 19.95 17.61
N ASN A 57 -5.72 19.08 16.58
CA ASN A 57 -6.96 18.55 15.99
C ASN A 57 -6.98 17.00 16.02
N PRO A 58 -7.69 16.36 16.97
CA PRO A 58 -7.63 14.90 17.15
C PRO A 58 -8.08 14.13 15.92
N ILE A 59 -7.41 13.02 15.63
CA ILE A 59 -7.81 12.08 14.58
C ILE A 59 -9.03 11.30 15.07
N THR A 60 -10.22 11.73 14.66
CA THR A 60 -11.50 11.07 15.00
C THR A 60 -12.05 10.21 13.86
N ALA A 61 -11.44 10.27 12.68
CA ALA A 61 -11.93 9.61 11.49
C ALA A 61 -11.68 8.10 11.51
N THR A 62 -12.69 7.32 11.15
CA THR A 62 -12.53 5.92 10.72
C THR A 62 -11.91 5.93 9.32
N ASN A 63 -10.63 5.58 9.20
CA ASN A 63 -9.78 5.68 8.00
C ASN A 63 -9.30 7.12 7.69
N PRO A 64 -8.39 7.69 8.49
CA PRO A 64 -7.79 8.99 8.20
C PRO A 64 -6.94 8.98 6.92
N SER A 65 -6.92 10.11 6.23
CA SER A 65 -6.06 10.35 5.07
C SER A 65 -4.61 10.51 5.49
N GLY A 66 -3.69 9.81 4.84
CA GLY A 66 -2.25 9.95 5.07
C GLY A 66 -1.66 11.32 4.74
N PHE A 67 -2.43 12.24 4.13
CA PHE A 67 -1.99 13.61 3.85
C PHE A 67 -2.54 14.65 4.82
N CYS A 68 -3.77 14.50 5.29
CA CYS A 68 -4.43 15.53 6.10
C CYS A 68 -4.99 15.04 7.44
N GLY A 69 -4.94 13.74 7.74
CA GLY A 69 -5.55 13.16 8.93
C GLY A 69 -7.08 13.14 8.96
N GLY A 70 -7.74 13.91 8.09
CA GLY A 70 -9.19 13.92 7.95
C GLY A 70 -9.74 12.63 7.32
N VAL A 71 -11.07 12.50 7.24
CA VAL A 71 -11.73 11.30 6.70
C VAL A 71 -11.29 11.04 5.25
N ALA A 72 -10.87 9.81 4.93
CA ALA A 72 -10.49 9.40 3.57
C ALA A 72 -11.72 9.14 2.66
N THR A 73 -12.63 10.11 2.57
CA THR A 73 -13.79 10.13 1.68
C THR A 73 -13.59 11.16 0.56
N GLY A 74 -14.41 11.05 -0.50
CA GLY A 74 -14.36 11.97 -1.64
C GLY A 74 -12.95 12.05 -2.25
N GLU A 75 -12.37 13.24 -2.20
CA GLU A 75 -11.06 13.57 -2.77
C GLU A 75 -9.87 12.94 -2.01
N CYS A 76 -10.05 12.67 -0.72
CA CYS A 76 -9.03 12.06 0.13
C CYS A 76 -8.97 10.52 0.02
N LYS A 77 -9.90 9.92 -0.74
CA LYS A 77 -9.96 8.46 -0.92
C LYS A 77 -8.90 7.99 -1.91
N PRO A 78 -7.90 7.20 -1.48
CA PRO A 78 -6.86 6.76 -2.39
C PRO A 78 -7.35 5.66 -3.33
N LYS A 79 -6.79 5.66 -4.53
CA LYS A 79 -7.00 4.63 -5.55
C LYS A 79 -5.66 4.16 -6.07
N LEU A 80 -5.51 2.85 -6.25
CA LEU A 80 -4.32 2.26 -6.85
C LEU A 80 -4.65 1.65 -8.20
N LYS A 81 -3.70 1.74 -9.11
CA LYS A 81 -3.73 0.99 -10.37
C LYS A 81 -2.40 0.26 -10.51
N GLU A 82 -2.48 -1.05 -10.62
CA GLU A 82 -1.32 -1.88 -10.90
C GLU A 82 -1.05 -1.91 -12.40
N LEU A 83 0.20 -1.65 -12.74
CA LEU A 83 0.75 -1.77 -14.08
C LEU A 83 1.77 -2.90 -14.06
N SER A 84 2.15 -3.40 -15.24
CA SER A 84 3.07 -4.55 -15.35
C SER A 84 4.43 -4.35 -14.67
N ARG A 85 4.86 -3.10 -14.44
CA ARG A 85 6.16 -2.75 -13.85
C ARG A 85 6.08 -1.72 -12.72
N SER A 86 4.89 -1.23 -12.38
CA SER A 86 4.74 -0.15 -11.41
C SER A 86 3.34 -0.09 -10.83
N THR A 87 3.20 0.62 -9.72
CA THR A 87 1.90 0.93 -9.13
C THR A 87 1.73 2.44 -9.14
N THR A 88 0.62 2.90 -9.71
CA THR A 88 0.26 4.32 -9.69
C THR A 88 -0.77 4.57 -8.60
N CYS A 89 -0.56 5.62 -7.81
CA CYS A 89 -1.47 6.04 -6.75
C CYS A 89 -2.12 7.38 -7.09
N THR A 90 -3.44 7.41 -7.03
CA THR A 90 -4.24 8.61 -7.21
C THR A 90 -4.95 8.95 -5.92
N VAL A 91 -4.64 10.12 -5.38
CA VAL A 91 -5.34 10.80 -4.29
C VAL A 91 -5.52 12.25 -4.74
N ASN A 92 -6.66 12.86 -4.42
CA ASN A 92 -6.97 14.25 -4.78
C ASN A 92 -7.04 15.15 -3.54
N CYS A 93 -6.44 14.72 -2.42
CA CYS A 93 -6.42 15.50 -1.18
C CYS A 93 -5.82 16.88 -1.42
N PRO A 94 -6.41 17.97 -0.90
CA PRO A 94 -5.84 19.32 -1.00
C PRO A 94 -4.43 19.43 -0.39
N CYS A 95 -4.13 18.63 0.63
CA CYS A 95 -2.82 18.56 1.28
C CYS A 95 -1.85 17.59 0.58
N LYS A 96 -2.17 17.11 -0.63
CA LYS A 96 -1.33 16.13 -1.32
C LYS A 96 -0.01 16.75 -1.73
N GLU A 97 1.07 16.12 -1.28
CA GLU A 97 2.41 16.35 -1.79
C GLU A 97 2.76 15.33 -2.90
N PRO A 98 3.59 15.70 -3.88
CA PRO A 98 4.14 14.75 -4.83
C PRO A 98 4.96 13.69 -4.11
N PHE A 99 4.68 12.41 -4.36
CA PHE A 99 5.51 11.32 -3.85
C PHE A 99 5.64 10.20 -4.89
N GLN A 100 6.77 9.48 -4.83
CA GLN A 100 7.01 8.30 -5.64
C GLN A 100 6.59 7.05 -4.87
N TYR A 101 5.52 6.39 -5.33
CA TYR A 101 4.94 5.24 -4.64
C TYR A 101 5.98 4.14 -4.34
N GLY A 102 6.79 3.74 -5.33
CA GLY A 102 7.79 2.68 -5.14
C GLY A 102 8.85 3.02 -4.09
N SER A 103 9.29 4.28 -4.05
CA SER A 103 10.26 4.78 -3.06
C SER A 103 9.65 4.81 -1.66
N ALA A 104 8.42 5.33 -1.54
CA ALA A 104 7.68 5.38 -0.27
C ALA A 104 7.30 3.98 0.26
N ALA A 105 6.97 3.04 -0.63
CA ALA A 105 6.68 1.65 -0.27
C ALA A 105 7.89 0.94 0.34
N LYS A 106 9.09 1.23 -0.18
CA LYS A 106 10.34 0.65 0.30
C LYS A 106 10.75 1.23 1.65
N GLY A 107 10.53 2.53 1.85
CA GLY A 107 11.04 3.26 3.01
C GLY A 107 12.57 3.36 3.02
N SER A 108 13.11 4.08 4.00
CA SER A 108 14.55 4.16 4.27
C SER A 108 14.80 4.42 5.76
N ASN A 109 16.04 4.29 6.23
CA ASN A 109 16.36 4.62 7.62
C ASN A 109 16.08 6.08 7.98
N ASN A 110 16.22 6.99 7.00
CA ASN A 110 15.99 8.43 7.21
C ASN A 110 14.50 8.79 7.08
N HIS A 111 13.77 8.05 6.24
CA HIS A 111 12.33 8.19 6.01
C HIS A 111 11.67 6.83 6.18
N PRO A 112 11.52 6.35 7.43
CA PRO A 112 11.04 5.00 7.69
C PRO A 112 9.54 4.87 7.45
N CYS A 113 8.77 5.97 7.51
CA CYS A 113 7.32 5.92 7.34
C CYS A 113 6.94 5.36 5.96
N ARG A 114 6.26 4.22 5.95
CA ARG A 114 5.68 3.62 4.75
C ARG A 114 4.15 3.69 4.80
N ASN A 115 3.59 4.78 5.33
CA ASN A 115 2.15 5.03 5.31
C ASN A 115 1.68 5.36 3.89
N ILE A 116 1.64 4.34 3.04
CA ILE A 116 1.17 4.43 1.67
C ILE A 116 -0.20 3.75 1.53
N PRO A 117 -1.02 4.11 0.53
CA PRO A 117 -2.19 3.31 0.21
C PRO A 117 -1.77 1.92 -0.26
N ILE A 118 -2.50 0.89 0.15
CA ILE A 118 -2.32 -0.51 -0.26
C ILE A 118 -3.69 -1.10 -0.59
N MET A 119 -3.71 -2.13 -1.44
CA MET A 119 -4.97 -2.82 -1.79
C MET A 119 -5.22 -3.97 -0.83
N CYS A 120 -6.42 -4.03 -0.26
CA CYS A 120 -6.87 -5.24 0.44
C CYS A 120 -7.25 -6.30 -0.60
N ARG A 121 -6.53 -7.43 -0.63
CA ARG A 121 -6.83 -8.57 -1.53
C ARG A 121 -7.95 -9.48 -1.01
N LEU A 122 -8.46 -9.24 0.20
CA LEU A 122 -9.62 -9.94 0.74
C LEU A 122 -10.94 -9.30 0.28
N CYS A 123 -10.92 -8.00 -0.04
CA CYS A 123 -12.07 -7.32 -0.62
C CYS A 123 -12.33 -7.83 -2.05
N ILE A 124 -13.62 -8.01 -2.38
CA ILE A 124 -14.05 -8.25 -3.75
C ILE A 124 -13.90 -6.93 -4.51
N HIS A 125 -13.16 -6.97 -5.62
CA HIS A 125 -12.99 -5.82 -6.51
C HIS A 125 -13.57 -6.12 -7.88
N ASP A 126 -14.55 -5.35 -8.32
CA ASP A 126 -15.21 -5.53 -9.62
C ASP A 126 -14.31 -5.05 -10.78
N GLY A 127 -13.32 -5.85 -11.18
CA GLY A 127 -12.41 -5.46 -12.23
C GLY A 127 -11.44 -6.51 -12.73
N LYS A 128 -11.03 -6.35 -14.00
CA LYS A 128 -9.81 -6.97 -14.53
C LYS A 128 -8.60 -6.30 -13.86
N ASP A 129 -7.47 -7.00 -13.78
CA ASP A 129 -6.21 -6.53 -13.14
C ASP A 129 -5.67 -5.17 -13.65
N THR A 130 -6.19 -4.68 -14.77
CA THR A 130 -5.82 -3.36 -15.35
C THR A 130 -6.68 -2.20 -14.85
N LYS A 131 -7.68 -2.45 -13.99
CA LYS A 131 -8.57 -1.42 -13.47
C LYS A 131 -7.96 -0.71 -12.25
N THR A 132 -8.46 0.49 -12.02
CA THR A 132 -8.15 1.27 -10.81
C THR A 132 -9.03 0.76 -9.67
N HIS A 133 -8.40 0.42 -8.54
CA HIS A 133 -9.04 -0.17 -7.36
C HIS A 133 -9.04 0.80 -6.18
N PRO A 134 -10.05 0.73 -5.28
CA PRO A 134 -9.98 1.38 -3.98
C PRO A 134 -8.78 0.88 -3.18
N ALA A 135 -8.11 1.79 -2.48
CA ALA A 135 -7.00 1.48 -1.60
C ALA A 135 -7.25 1.98 -0.19
N ILE A 136 -6.47 1.46 0.76
CA ILE A 136 -6.54 1.78 2.18
C ILE A 136 -5.14 2.21 2.60
N TRP A 137 -5.01 3.32 3.33
CA TRP A 137 -3.72 3.72 3.90
C TRP A 137 -3.20 2.60 4.80
N ARG A 138 -1.92 2.23 4.68
CA ARG A 138 -1.31 1.08 5.37
C ARG A 138 -1.66 1.04 6.86
N TYR A 139 -1.51 2.17 7.55
CA TYR A 139 -1.75 2.24 9.00
C TYR A 139 -3.22 2.09 9.38
N ASN A 140 -4.14 2.21 8.42
CA ASN A 140 -5.57 1.97 8.61
C ASN A 140 -5.98 0.54 8.25
N MET A 141 -5.07 -0.31 7.74
CA MET A 141 -5.42 -1.66 7.28
C MET A 141 -5.95 -2.53 8.42
N GLU A 142 -5.44 -2.37 9.63
CA GLU A 142 -5.93 -3.11 10.81
C GLU A 142 -7.39 -2.78 11.13
N ALA A 143 -7.73 -1.49 11.17
CA ALA A 143 -9.11 -1.04 11.35
C ALA A 143 -10.03 -1.55 10.23
N HIS A 144 -9.53 -1.52 8.98
CA HIS A 144 -10.25 -2.08 7.84
C HIS A 144 -10.51 -3.59 7.99
N LEU A 145 -9.53 -4.37 8.42
CA LEU A 145 -9.69 -5.81 8.65
C LEU A 145 -10.73 -6.06 9.74
N ASN A 146 -10.69 -5.33 10.85
CA ASN A 146 -11.68 -5.47 11.92
C ASN A 146 -13.11 -5.17 11.46
N GLU A 147 -13.29 -4.22 10.54
CA GLU A 147 -14.60 -3.82 10.04
C GLU A 147 -15.13 -4.71 8.90
N LYS A 148 -14.26 -5.04 7.92
CA LYS A 148 -14.66 -5.68 6.66
C LYS A 148 -14.31 -7.16 6.57
N HIS A 149 -13.36 -7.61 7.38
CA HIS A 149 -12.85 -8.97 7.41
C HIS A 149 -12.71 -9.49 8.86
N PRO A 150 -13.76 -9.35 9.71
CA PRO A 150 -13.67 -9.70 11.14
C PRO A 150 -13.37 -11.19 11.37
N GLU A 151 -13.54 -12.04 10.37
CA GLU A 151 -13.20 -13.45 10.40
C GLU A 151 -11.69 -13.73 10.48
N TYR A 152 -10.82 -12.79 10.09
CA TYR A 152 -9.37 -12.96 10.13
C TYR A 152 -8.74 -12.36 11.39
N ALA A 153 -7.75 -13.07 11.93
CA ALA A 153 -6.83 -12.52 12.90
C ALA A 153 -5.93 -11.44 12.26
N ASN A 154 -5.46 -10.49 13.05
CA ASN A 154 -4.54 -9.42 12.65
C ASN A 154 -3.73 -8.93 13.87
N PRO A 155 -2.73 -8.04 13.71
CA PRO A 155 -1.89 -7.62 14.83
C PRO A 155 -2.61 -7.00 16.03
N GLY A 156 -3.80 -6.41 15.84
CA GLY A 156 -4.64 -5.89 16.93
C GLY A 156 -5.67 -6.88 17.47
N LYS A 157 -5.83 -8.03 16.80
CA LYS A 157 -6.86 -9.03 17.07
C LYS A 157 -6.33 -10.44 16.81
N ASN A 158 -5.94 -11.16 17.86
CA ASN A 158 -5.32 -12.49 17.71
C ASN A 158 -6.30 -13.64 17.46
N ASP A 159 -7.61 -13.42 17.58
CA ASP A 159 -8.65 -14.40 17.29
C ASP A 159 -9.11 -14.34 15.82
N GLY A 160 -9.37 -15.51 15.24
CA GLY A 160 -9.87 -15.65 13.87
C GLY A 160 -9.04 -16.60 13.00
N LEU A 161 -9.35 -16.60 11.71
CA LEU A 161 -8.62 -17.32 10.69
C LEU A 161 -7.22 -16.70 10.50
N PRO A 162 -6.19 -17.52 10.21
CA PRO A 162 -4.86 -16.98 9.92
C PRO A 162 -4.88 -16.01 8.73
N LEU A 163 -4.22 -14.87 8.88
CA LEU A 163 -4.18 -13.82 7.84
C LEU A 163 -3.30 -14.29 6.67
N PRO A 164 -3.73 -14.13 5.41
CA PRO A 164 -2.87 -14.47 4.28
C PRO A 164 -1.56 -13.69 4.32
N ARG A 165 -0.44 -14.39 4.13
CA ARG A 165 0.92 -13.80 4.14
C ARG A 165 1.04 -12.53 3.29
N THR A 166 0.43 -12.51 2.11
CA THR A 166 0.47 -11.35 1.20
C THR A 166 -0.21 -10.10 1.76
N ILE A 167 -1.25 -10.26 2.59
CA ILE A 167 -1.90 -9.14 3.28
C ILE A 167 -1.02 -8.68 4.44
N TYR A 168 -0.50 -9.63 5.23
CA TYR A 168 0.37 -9.34 6.36
C TYR A 168 1.62 -8.55 5.94
N GLU A 169 2.36 -9.02 4.94
CA GLU A 169 3.57 -8.36 4.43
C GLU A 169 3.30 -6.94 3.91
N ALA A 170 2.12 -6.70 3.35
CA ALA A 170 1.73 -5.38 2.87
C ALA A 170 1.47 -4.38 4.01
N MET A 171 1.03 -4.85 5.19
CA MET A 171 0.68 -3.99 6.33
C MET A 171 1.73 -3.93 7.44
N GLU A 172 2.59 -4.94 7.56
CA GLU A 172 3.56 -5.12 8.67
C GLU A 172 4.40 -3.87 8.95
N LEU A 173 4.39 -3.35 10.18
CA LEU A 173 5.25 -2.23 10.56
C LEU A 173 6.68 -2.71 10.82
N THR A 174 7.67 -1.94 10.40
CA THR A 174 9.06 -2.18 10.80
C THR A 174 9.33 -1.58 12.18
N ALA A 175 10.27 -2.15 12.92
CA ALA A 175 10.74 -1.56 14.17
C ALA A 175 11.27 -0.11 14.00
N ALA A 176 11.78 0.24 12.81
CA ALA A 176 12.21 1.60 12.51
C ALA A 176 11.04 2.58 12.40
N GLU A 177 9.91 2.16 11.82
CA GLU A 177 8.67 2.95 11.79
C GLU A 177 8.13 3.19 13.19
N GLU A 178 8.01 2.11 13.98
CA GLU A 178 7.47 2.18 15.33
C GLU A 178 8.34 3.07 16.23
N LYS A 179 9.66 2.86 16.19
CA LYS A 179 10.61 3.69 16.93
C LYS A 179 10.56 5.16 16.51
N LYS A 180 10.44 5.45 15.21
CA LYS A 180 10.38 6.83 14.71
C LYS A 180 9.08 7.52 15.13
N ALA A 181 7.97 6.78 15.17
CA ALA A 181 6.68 7.29 15.62
C ALA A 181 6.57 7.39 17.15
N GLY A 182 7.50 6.81 17.90
CA GLY A 182 7.44 6.78 19.36
C GLY A 182 6.37 5.83 19.90
N VAL A 183 5.94 4.84 19.09
CA VAL A 183 4.97 3.84 19.50
C VAL A 183 5.69 2.56 19.98
N PRO A 184 5.09 1.77 20.89
CA PRO A 184 5.67 0.50 21.32
C PRO A 184 5.89 -0.45 20.14
N VAL A 185 7.03 -1.13 20.13
CA VAL A 185 7.32 -2.17 19.13
C VAL A 185 6.37 -3.34 19.36
N ARG A 186 5.62 -3.72 18.33
CA ARG A 186 4.66 -4.82 18.41
C ARG A 186 5.35 -6.16 18.52
N THR A 187 4.70 -7.10 19.20
CA THR A 187 5.11 -8.51 19.20
C THR A 187 4.89 -9.11 17.82
N VAL A 188 5.74 -10.07 17.44
CA VAL A 188 5.61 -10.80 16.16
C VAL A 188 4.23 -11.45 16.08
N PHE A 189 3.50 -11.17 15.01
CA PHE A 189 2.21 -11.79 14.72
C PHE A 189 2.44 -13.18 14.13
N THR A 190 1.88 -14.21 14.78
CA THR A 190 2.09 -15.63 14.42
C THR A 190 0.93 -16.28 13.64
N PRO A 191 -0.34 -15.84 13.71
CA PRO A 191 -1.43 -16.40 12.92
C PRO A 191 -1.37 -16.02 11.42
N ILE A 192 -0.35 -16.51 10.70
CA ILE A 192 -0.16 -16.25 9.26
C ILE A 192 -0.42 -17.53 8.49
N LEU A 193 -1.31 -17.47 7.49
CA LEU A 193 -1.48 -18.55 6.52
C LEU A 193 -0.32 -18.48 5.52
N GLU A 194 0.54 -19.49 5.55
CA GLU A 194 1.53 -19.70 4.50
C GLU A 194 0.82 -19.91 3.17
N LYS A 195 1.44 -19.44 2.08
CA LYS A 195 0.92 -19.64 0.73
C LYS A 195 0.70 -21.14 0.56
N GLU A 196 -0.56 -21.54 0.38
CA GLU A 196 -0.88 -22.93 0.07
C GLU A 196 -0.03 -23.29 -1.14
N ASN A 197 0.87 -24.26 -0.98
CA ASN A 197 1.70 -24.78 -2.07
C ASN A 197 0.79 -25.53 -3.03
N ALA A 198 -0.08 -24.80 -3.73
CA ALA A 198 -0.80 -25.29 -4.88
C ALA A 198 0.25 -25.49 -5.97
N ALA A 199 0.88 -26.67 -5.95
CA ALA A 199 1.53 -27.20 -7.13
C ALA A 199 0.53 -27.06 -8.28
N PRO A 200 0.90 -26.49 -9.44
CA PRO A 200 0.00 -26.50 -10.57
C PRO A 200 -0.18 -27.96 -10.98
N SER A 201 -1.32 -28.56 -10.63
CA SER A 201 -1.82 -29.77 -11.26
C SER A 201 -2.10 -29.38 -12.70
N ASN A 202 -1.07 -29.43 -13.54
CA ASN A 202 -1.14 -29.05 -14.93
C ASN A 202 -1.68 -30.26 -15.71
N PRO A 203 -2.98 -30.30 -16.11
CA PRO A 203 -3.53 -31.42 -16.86
C PRO A 203 -2.85 -31.58 -18.24
N HIS A 204 -2.11 -30.57 -18.70
CA HIS A 204 -1.40 -30.59 -19.97
C HIS A 204 -0.14 -31.46 -20.00
N ALA A 205 0.40 -31.87 -18.84
CA ALA A 205 1.60 -32.71 -18.79
C ALA A 205 1.33 -34.19 -19.13
N GLN A 206 0.09 -34.67 -18.99
CA GLN A 206 -0.24 -36.08 -19.30
C GLN A 206 -0.46 -36.36 -20.79
N LYS A 207 -0.76 -35.35 -21.62
CA LYS A 207 -1.08 -35.58 -23.04
C LYS A 207 0.15 -35.76 -23.95
N ARG A 208 1.37 -35.52 -23.45
CA ARG A 208 2.61 -35.76 -24.22
C ARG A 208 3.20 -37.17 -24.04
N LYS A 209 2.69 -37.98 -23.10
CA LYS A 209 3.19 -39.35 -22.90
C LYS A 209 2.47 -40.42 -23.74
N ALA A 210 1.28 -40.13 -24.27
CA ALA A 210 0.53 -41.10 -25.09
C ALA A 210 0.85 -41.07 -26.60
N ASN A 211 1.67 -40.11 -27.07
CA ASN A 211 1.96 -39.95 -28.50
C ASN A 211 3.40 -40.33 -28.91
N ALA A 212 4.26 -40.70 -27.94
CA ALA A 212 5.61 -41.20 -28.23
C ALA A 212 5.61 -42.69 -28.61
N ASP A 213 4.61 -43.47 -28.15
CA ASP A 213 4.53 -44.91 -28.43
C ASP A 213 3.94 -45.25 -29.81
N ARG A 214 3.49 -44.25 -30.59
CA ARG A 214 2.89 -44.49 -31.91
C ARG A 214 3.85 -44.35 -33.10
N PHE A 215 5.10 -43.93 -32.87
CA PHE A 215 6.10 -43.72 -33.93
C PHE A 215 7.26 -44.72 -33.95
N VAL A 216 7.31 -45.71 -33.05
CA VAL A 216 8.38 -46.72 -33.05
C VAL A 216 8.03 -48.00 -33.83
N SER A 217 6.76 -48.25 -34.16
CA SER A 217 6.34 -49.49 -34.83
C SER A 217 6.35 -49.47 -36.37
N ALA A 218 6.81 -48.39 -37.02
CA ALA A 218 6.81 -48.29 -38.50
C ALA A 218 8.20 -48.40 -39.15
N ALA A 219 9.28 -48.61 -38.39
CA ALA A 219 10.66 -48.56 -38.90
C ALA A 219 11.39 -49.91 -38.98
N VAL A 220 10.70 -51.05 -38.81
CA VAL A 220 11.35 -52.39 -38.84
C VAL A 220 11.04 -53.21 -40.11
N LEU A 221 10.15 -52.76 -41.00
CA LEU A 221 9.76 -53.52 -42.20
C LEU A 221 10.24 -52.91 -43.53
N ALA A 222 11.50 -52.46 -43.60
CA ALA A 222 12.11 -52.02 -44.87
C ALA A 222 13.61 -52.38 -44.98
N LYS A 223 14.02 -53.51 -44.41
CA LYS A 223 15.34 -54.13 -44.67
C LYS A 223 15.16 -55.64 -44.86
N ARG A 224 14.59 -56.03 -45.99
CA ARG A 224 14.71 -57.36 -46.59
C ARG A 224 14.17 -57.30 -48.02
N MET A 225 15.05 -56.92 -48.94
CA MET A 225 15.09 -57.34 -50.34
C MET A 225 16.36 -56.77 -50.98
#